data_AF-A0A964NHQ4-F1
#
_entry.id   AF-A0A964NHQ4-F1
#
_cell.length_a   1.000
_cell.length_b   1.000
_cell.length_c   1.000
_cell.angle_alpha   90.00
_cell.angle_beta   90.00
_cell.angle_gamma   90.00
#
_symmetry.space_group_name_H-M   'P 1'
#
loop_
_entity.id
_entity.type
_entity.pdbx_description
1 polymer ?
#
loop_
_entity_poly.entity_id
_entity_poly.type
_entity_poly.pdbx_seq_one_letter_code
_entity_poly.pdbx_strand_id
1 'polypeptide(L)'
;MDKDDWKVLLVVLWVLYHVVKFVMDRGKAQVEAQGEAQGEAEVPEAPPSPAVGDLEEIRTHALTGSAGLLARITTLQDEARSLSVQASRLRGPVRVIDAVLSEHVVDLLKGLRQFVELKRSEAQRAGDFATLRDAVEAVQADWFDHNLRLCGHRLHVLTVLLASRSTRAGAMLLEDADATAGALLEPLRAYAESLKVGAFQQRPICVPVEPGYEAVSMGLFPGRPIVFVPKDMGRLLHRWASLAHEMGHVLFHQWPDYALEVRSKLGLNIENTLAREPSEFSMDAMLSGWLDELHADAVATLCFGPALPNGLMRCFSGPEGGQNEGGQNEGGQNEVEVHTTDGQTYEAHPPAALRIRWTAALLSRMGFLAEAAEMEKAIRLSDGGPEHLLVPLRGGRRLVSIPFERVYEAGLGRLMAFYDLQLQTMAGARLADVPGLEMSPGLWARVRRRATELSSGQATHDDARVLLAAALLAQTKSPGWTSTIEAALRKAVLGLDSDERRAPDRNYGERASADLPRSHPGSDDVLGGLIWREILRRPHGRRRPSAQRASAKTAP
;
A
#
# COMPACT_ATOMS: atom_id res chain seq x y z
N MET A 1 39.73 1.36 -1.11
CA MET A 1 38.59 0.45 -1.31
C MET A 1 38.82 -0.77 -0.47
N ASP A 2 37.95 -1.00 0.49
CA ASP A 2 37.97 -2.19 1.31
C ASP A 2 37.49 -3.40 0.49
N LYS A 3 37.69 -4.63 0.98
CA LYS A 3 37.28 -5.85 0.26
C LYS A 3 35.79 -5.89 -0.10
N ASP A 4 34.95 -5.18 0.65
CA ASP A 4 33.51 -5.13 0.42
C ASP A 4 33.09 -4.10 -0.64
N ASP A 5 33.90 -3.04 -0.86
CA ASP A 5 33.65 -2.06 -1.93
C ASP A 5 33.78 -2.71 -3.32
N TRP A 6 34.66 -3.71 -3.46
CA TRP A 6 34.85 -4.46 -4.71
C TRP A 6 33.63 -5.32 -5.06
N LYS A 7 32.93 -5.87 -4.07
CA LYS A 7 31.72 -6.68 -4.31
C LYS A 7 30.57 -5.82 -4.81
N VAL A 8 30.40 -4.64 -4.21
CA VAL A 8 29.38 -3.66 -4.64
C VAL A 8 29.69 -3.17 -6.05
N LEU A 9 30.95 -2.84 -6.35
CA LEU A 9 31.38 -2.43 -7.68
C LEU A 9 31.14 -3.53 -8.73
N LEU A 10 31.43 -4.80 -8.41
CA LEU A 10 31.19 -5.93 -9.30
C LEU A 10 29.69 -6.15 -9.56
N VAL A 11 28.83 -6.00 -8.55
CA VAL A 11 27.38 -6.08 -8.71
C VAL A 11 26.87 -4.94 -9.61
N VAL A 12 27.34 -3.71 -9.38
CA VAL A 12 26.97 -2.55 -10.20
C VAL A 12 27.42 -2.72 -11.66
N LEU A 13 28.65 -3.18 -11.89
CA LEU A 13 29.15 -3.48 -13.24
C LEU A 13 28.39 -4.62 -13.91
N TRP A 14 28.01 -5.64 -13.15
CA TRP A 14 27.23 -6.78 -13.64
C TRP A 14 25.81 -6.36 -14.03
N VAL A 15 25.14 -5.50 -13.23
CA VAL A 15 23.83 -4.93 -13.56
C VAL A 15 23.93 -4.03 -14.79
N LEU A 16 24.92 -3.14 -14.86
CA LEU A 16 25.17 -2.29 -16.04
C LEU A 16 25.38 -3.12 -17.30
N TYR A 17 26.18 -4.19 -17.22
CA TYR A 17 26.39 -5.11 -18.33
C TYR A 17 25.08 -5.75 -18.82
N HIS A 18 24.22 -6.22 -17.90
CA HIS A 18 22.95 -6.85 -18.27
C HIS A 18 21.94 -5.85 -18.84
N VAL A 19 21.91 -4.61 -18.34
CA VAL A 19 21.05 -3.55 -18.89
C VAL A 19 21.51 -3.17 -20.30
N VAL A 20 22.82 -2.97 -20.51
CA VAL A 20 23.37 -2.67 -21.85
C VAL A 20 23.11 -3.84 -22.81
N LYS A 21 23.37 -5.07 -22.37
CA LYS A 21 23.10 -6.27 -23.18
C LYS A 21 21.62 -6.39 -23.54
N PHE A 22 20.70 -6.16 -22.59
CA PHE A 22 19.26 -6.19 -22.85
C PHE A 22 18.85 -5.15 -23.90
N VAL A 23 19.36 -3.92 -23.81
CA VAL A 23 19.10 -2.87 -24.80
C VAL A 23 19.65 -3.27 -26.18
N MET A 24 20.86 -3.82 -26.24
CA MET A 24 21.47 -4.29 -27.49
C MET A 24 20.71 -5.46 -28.11
N ASP A 25 20.33 -6.47 -27.31
CA ASP A 25 19.58 -7.64 -27.75
C ASP A 25 18.18 -7.23 -28.25
N ARG A 26 17.54 -6.24 -27.61
CA ARG A 26 16.25 -5.70 -28.06
C ARG A 26 16.39 -4.94 -29.38
N GLY A 27 17.44 -4.12 -29.52
CA GLY A 27 17.74 -3.45 -30.79
C GLY A 27 18.02 -4.45 -31.90
N LYS A 28 18.74 -5.54 -31.62
CA LYS A 28 19.04 -6.60 -32.57
C LYS A 28 17.79 -7.37 -32.98
N ALA A 29 16.95 -7.77 -32.03
CA ALA A 29 15.68 -8.45 -32.31
C ALA A 29 14.72 -7.57 -33.12
N GLN A 30 14.74 -6.24 -32.92
CA GLN A 30 13.94 -5.29 -33.67
C GLN A 30 14.43 -5.14 -35.12
N VAL A 31 15.75 -5.18 -35.34
CA VAL A 31 16.38 -5.19 -36.68
C VAL A 31 16.12 -6.53 -37.39
N GLU A 32 16.24 -7.66 -36.69
CA GLU A 32 15.97 -8.99 -37.25
C GLU A 32 14.47 -9.16 -37.60
N ALA A 33 13.56 -8.69 -36.75
CA ALA A 33 12.12 -8.69 -37.04
C ALA A 33 11.73 -7.76 -38.21
N GLN A 34 12.49 -6.69 -38.44
CA GLN A 34 12.33 -5.84 -39.63
C GLN A 34 12.92 -6.50 -40.89
N GLY A 35 13.98 -7.29 -40.76
CA GLY A 35 14.62 -8.02 -41.85
C GLY A 35 13.80 -9.18 -42.39
N GLU A 36 13.06 -9.91 -41.55
CA GLU A 36 12.24 -11.05 -42.00
C GLU A 36 10.92 -10.64 -42.67
N ALA A 37 10.46 -9.39 -42.47
CA ALA A 37 9.27 -8.86 -43.14
C ALA A 37 9.53 -8.29 -44.55
N GLN A 38 10.80 -8.16 -44.96
CA GLN A 38 11.21 -7.61 -46.25
C GLN A 38 11.90 -8.68 -47.10
N GLY A 39 11.11 -9.46 -47.84
CA GLY A 39 11.64 -10.30 -48.91
C GLY A 39 12.37 -9.44 -49.95
N GLU A 40 13.59 -9.86 -50.33
CA GLU A 40 14.47 -9.37 -51.40
C GLU A 40 14.02 -8.07 -52.10
N ALA A 41 14.00 -6.97 -51.35
CA ALA A 41 13.95 -5.63 -51.92
C ALA A 41 15.39 -5.16 -52.12
N GLU A 42 15.69 -4.59 -53.29
CA GLU A 42 16.96 -3.93 -53.59
C GLU A 42 17.45 -3.13 -52.39
N VAL A 43 18.71 -3.34 -51.99
CA VAL A 43 19.36 -2.55 -50.93
C VAL A 43 19.15 -1.08 -51.27
N PRO A 44 18.30 -0.34 -50.54
CA PRO A 44 18.04 1.05 -50.86
C PRO A 44 19.37 1.78 -50.73
N GLU A 45 19.73 2.56 -51.77
CA GLU A 45 20.86 3.48 -51.69
C GLU A 45 20.78 4.22 -50.37
N ALA A 46 21.90 4.22 -49.63
CA ALA A 46 21.98 4.90 -48.34
C ALA A 46 21.39 6.31 -48.50
N PRO A 47 20.40 6.69 -47.67
CA PRO A 47 19.74 7.98 -47.83
C PRO A 47 20.82 9.06 -47.89
N PRO A 48 20.70 10.05 -48.80
CA PRO A 48 21.69 11.08 -48.95
C PRO A 48 21.97 11.69 -47.59
N SER A 49 23.26 11.89 -47.27
CA SER A 49 23.64 12.56 -46.03
C SER A 49 22.87 13.89 -45.96
N PRO A 50 22.19 14.16 -44.84
CA PRO A 50 21.37 15.35 -44.69
C PRO A 50 22.18 16.59 -45.05
N ALA A 51 21.55 17.56 -45.70
CA ALA A 51 22.23 18.78 -46.09
C ALA A 51 22.77 19.47 -44.83
N VAL A 52 23.86 20.24 -44.94
CA VAL A 52 24.44 20.97 -43.79
C VAL A 52 23.42 21.85 -43.06
N GLY A 53 22.37 22.31 -43.77
CA GLY A 53 21.22 23.03 -43.17
C GLY A 53 20.40 22.19 -42.18
N ASP A 54 20.24 20.89 -42.44
CA ASP A 54 19.47 19.97 -41.59
C ASP A 54 20.21 19.71 -40.27
N LEU A 55 21.55 19.71 -40.28
CA LEU A 55 22.36 19.52 -39.08
C LEU A 55 22.21 20.67 -38.07
N GLU A 56 22.22 21.92 -38.53
CA GLU A 56 22.03 23.08 -37.65
C GLU A 56 20.59 23.18 -37.12
N GLU A 57 19.59 22.79 -37.93
CA GLU A 57 18.21 22.74 -37.49
C GLU A 57 17.99 21.70 -36.39
N ILE A 58 18.48 20.47 -36.58
CA ILE A 58 18.38 19.42 -35.57
C ILE A 58 19.20 19.80 -34.33
N ARG A 59 20.37 20.44 -34.49
CA ARG A 59 21.14 20.95 -33.35
C ARG A 59 20.33 21.97 -32.58
N THR A 60 19.71 22.92 -33.26
CA THR A 60 18.87 23.95 -32.63
C THR A 60 17.69 23.32 -31.88
N HIS A 61 17.04 22.31 -32.48
CA HIS A 61 15.98 21.54 -31.83
C HIS A 61 16.47 20.82 -30.57
N ALA A 62 17.62 20.13 -30.66
CA ALA A 62 18.25 19.42 -29.54
C ALA A 62 18.56 20.36 -28.37
N LEU A 63 19.15 21.52 -28.67
CA LEU A 63 19.51 22.53 -27.67
C LEU A 63 18.28 23.17 -27.05
N THR A 64 17.24 23.43 -27.84
CA THR A 64 15.97 24.01 -27.36
C THR A 64 15.23 23.02 -26.47
N GLY A 65 15.11 21.75 -26.89
CA GLY A 65 14.52 20.69 -26.08
C GLY A 65 15.28 20.48 -24.76
N SER A 66 16.60 20.44 -24.82
CA SER A 66 17.45 20.35 -23.62
C SER A 66 17.27 21.55 -22.68
N ALA A 67 17.17 22.77 -23.23
CA ALA A 67 16.92 23.97 -22.43
C ALA A 67 15.55 23.94 -21.73
N GLY A 68 14.50 23.48 -22.43
CA GLY A 68 13.17 23.30 -21.85
C GLY A 68 13.16 22.28 -20.70
N LEU A 69 13.87 21.17 -20.85
CA LEU A 69 13.99 20.16 -19.80
C LEU A 69 14.80 20.67 -18.59
N LEU A 70 15.90 21.40 -18.82
CA LEU A 70 16.66 22.02 -17.73
C LEU A 70 15.83 23.05 -16.96
N ALA A 71 14.98 23.81 -17.64
CA ALA A 71 14.04 24.73 -16.99
C ALA A 71 13.05 23.95 -16.11
N ARG A 72 12.42 22.89 -16.63
CA ARG A 72 11.49 22.04 -15.86
C ARG A 72 12.16 21.38 -14.65
N ILE A 73 13.39 20.88 -14.80
CA ILE A 73 14.18 20.33 -13.70
C ILE A 73 14.46 21.41 -12.65
N THR A 74 14.82 22.62 -13.08
CA THR A 74 15.08 23.74 -12.16
C THR A 74 13.84 24.09 -11.34
N THR A 75 12.66 24.15 -11.98
CA THR A 75 11.38 24.36 -11.28
C THR A 75 11.14 23.29 -10.22
N LEU A 76 11.31 22.00 -10.55
CA LEU A 76 11.12 20.90 -9.59
C LEU A 76 12.17 20.94 -8.45
N GLN A 77 13.41 21.39 -8.74
CA GLN A 77 14.45 21.59 -7.73
C GLN A 77 14.13 22.76 -6.79
N ASP A 78 13.52 23.84 -7.30
CA ASP A 78 13.03 24.96 -6.49
C ASP A 78 11.86 24.54 -5.59
N GLU A 79 10.92 23.76 -6.12
CA GLU A 79 9.83 23.16 -5.35
C GLU A 79 10.35 22.24 -4.24
N ALA A 80 11.27 21.32 -4.56
CA ALA A 80 11.88 20.43 -3.57
C ALA A 80 12.58 21.19 -2.44
N ARG A 81 13.32 22.26 -2.78
CA ARG A 81 13.95 23.15 -1.80
C ARG A 81 12.92 23.86 -0.93
N SER A 82 11.85 24.38 -1.52
CA SER A 82 10.74 25.00 -0.78
C SER A 82 10.10 24.02 0.20
N LEU A 83 9.83 22.78 -0.22
CA LEU A 83 9.26 21.74 0.64
C LEU A 83 10.20 21.34 1.77
N SER A 84 11.51 21.20 1.51
CA SER A 84 12.49 20.91 2.58
C SER A 84 12.53 22.06 3.62
N VAL A 85 12.49 23.32 3.18
CA VAL A 85 12.39 24.48 4.09
C VAL A 85 11.09 24.44 4.89
N GLN A 86 9.94 24.12 4.27
CA GLN A 86 8.66 23.99 4.97
C GLN A 86 8.68 22.83 5.98
N ALA A 87 9.20 21.67 5.58
CA ALA A 87 9.35 20.49 6.42
C ALA A 87 10.20 20.81 7.66
N SER A 88 11.31 21.53 7.51
CA SER A 88 12.18 21.91 8.63
C SER A 88 11.48 22.71 9.75
N ARG A 89 10.33 23.35 9.44
CA ARG A 89 9.54 24.16 10.39
C ARG A 89 8.52 23.33 11.17
N LEU A 90 8.18 22.14 10.72
CA LEU A 90 7.22 21.26 11.39
C LEU A 90 7.91 20.44 12.48
N ARG A 91 7.20 20.15 13.57
CA ARG A 91 7.66 19.25 14.65
C ARG A 91 7.16 17.83 14.39
N GLY A 92 7.89 16.80 14.85
CA GLY A 92 7.46 15.39 14.79
C GLY A 92 8.22 14.56 13.75
N PRO A 93 7.62 13.48 13.18
CA PRO A 93 8.27 12.53 12.27
C PRO A 93 8.60 13.12 10.87
N VAL A 94 8.83 14.42 10.79
CA VAL A 94 9.12 15.18 9.57
C VAL A 94 10.45 14.78 8.91
N ARG A 95 11.33 14.11 9.67
CA ARG A 95 12.53 13.46 9.12
C ARG A 95 12.21 12.48 7.99
N VAL A 96 11.02 11.88 7.99
CA VAL A 96 10.59 10.99 6.89
C VAL A 96 10.40 11.78 5.60
N ILE A 97 9.79 12.97 5.65
CA ILE A 97 9.57 13.83 4.48
C ILE A 97 10.90 14.31 3.91
N ASP A 98 11.81 14.79 4.76
CA ASP A 98 13.11 15.29 4.32
C ASP A 98 13.99 14.15 3.76
N ALA A 99 14.00 12.98 4.40
CA ALA A 99 14.67 11.79 3.86
C ALA A 99 14.08 11.37 2.51
N VAL A 100 12.74 11.32 2.38
CA VAL A 100 12.08 11.00 1.10
C VAL A 100 12.43 12.02 0.02
N LEU A 101 12.40 13.32 0.34
CA LEU A 101 12.74 14.39 -0.60
C LEU A 101 14.17 14.21 -1.11
N SER A 102 15.11 13.99 -0.20
CA SER A 102 16.53 13.80 -0.56
C SER A 102 16.72 12.56 -1.42
N GLU A 103 16.30 11.39 -0.91
CA GLU A 103 16.58 10.07 -1.50
C GLU A 103 15.87 9.85 -2.84
N HIS A 104 14.65 10.37 -3.01
CA HIS A 104 13.80 10.00 -4.16
C HIS A 104 13.48 11.16 -5.12
N VAL A 105 13.75 12.41 -4.75
CA VAL A 105 13.48 13.56 -5.62
C VAL A 105 14.76 14.31 -5.95
N VAL A 106 15.50 14.77 -4.93
CA VAL A 106 16.69 15.61 -5.15
C VAL A 106 17.77 14.85 -5.91
N ASP A 107 18.09 13.63 -5.49
CA ASP A 107 19.13 12.82 -6.15
C ASP A 107 18.74 12.44 -7.59
N LEU A 108 17.46 12.11 -7.82
CA LEU A 108 16.95 11.83 -9.16
C LEU A 108 17.02 13.06 -10.06
N LEU A 109 16.56 14.23 -9.60
CA LEU A 109 16.63 15.48 -10.35
C LEU A 109 18.07 15.89 -10.66
N LYS A 110 18.99 15.66 -9.72
CA LYS A 110 20.43 15.89 -9.92
C LYS A 110 20.99 14.99 -11.03
N GLY A 111 20.64 13.69 -11.02
CA GLY A 111 21.04 12.75 -12.07
C GLY A 111 20.47 13.13 -13.44
N LEU A 112 19.18 13.45 -13.51
CA LEU A 112 18.51 13.91 -14.73
C LEU A 112 19.14 15.19 -15.29
N ARG A 113 19.48 16.15 -14.41
CA ARG A 113 20.17 17.39 -14.80
C ARG A 113 21.54 17.11 -15.41
N GLN A 114 22.37 16.31 -14.73
CA GLN A 114 23.70 15.95 -15.20
C GLN A 114 23.63 15.24 -16.57
N PHE A 115 22.63 14.38 -16.76
CA PHE A 115 22.39 13.71 -18.02
C PHE A 115 22.03 14.69 -19.16
N VAL A 116 21.10 15.62 -18.92
CA VAL A 116 20.73 16.62 -19.94
C VAL A 116 21.88 17.59 -20.24
N GLU A 117 22.63 18.02 -19.22
CA GLU A 117 23.82 18.86 -19.41
C GLU A 117 24.88 18.13 -20.26
N LEU A 118 25.12 16.83 -19.99
CA LEU A 118 26.01 15.99 -20.79
C LEU A 118 25.54 15.91 -22.25
N LYS A 119 24.27 15.55 -22.49
CA LYS A 119 23.71 15.41 -23.84
C LYS A 119 23.66 16.73 -24.60
N ARG A 120 23.40 17.83 -23.91
CA ARG A 120 23.50 19.18 -24.47
C ARG A 120 24.94 19.49 -24.89
N SER A 121 25.94 19.18 -24.06
CA SER A 121 27.35 19.37 -24.40
C SER A 121 27.84 18.44 -25.51
N GLU A 122 27.28 17.23 -25.65
CA GLU A 122 27.51 16.36 -26.81
C GLU A 122 26.93 16.98 -28.09
N ALA A 123 25.66 17.42 -28.07
CA ALA A 123 25.01 18.06 -29.21
C ALA A 123 25.72 19.36 -29.67
N GLN A 124 26.27 20.14 -28.73
CA GLN A 124 27.07 21.33 -29.04
C GLN A 124 28.39 21.00 -29.75
N ARG A 125 28.99 19.84 -29.45
CA ARG A 125 30.29 19.41 -30.00
C ARG A 125 30.15 18.50 -31.22
N ALA A 126 28.96 17.97 -31.47
CA ALA A 126 28.70 17.05 -32.56
C ALA A 126 28.97 17.72 -33.91
N GLY A 127 29.95 17.18 -34.62
CA GLY A 127 30.25 17.51 -36.02
C GLY A 127 29.52 16.61 -37.02
N ASP A 128 28.78 15.61 -36.53
CA ASP A 128 28.08 14.60 -37.33
C ASP A 128 26.63 14.40 -36.89
N PHE A 129 25.82 13.87 -37.80
CA PHE A 129 24.39 13.65 -37.60
C PHE A 129 24.08 12.56 -36.57
N ALA A 130 24.87 11.50 -36.51
CA ALA A 130 24.59 10.34 -35.66
C ALA A 130 24.68 10.70 -34.18
N THR A 131 25.78 11.36 -33.78
CA THR A 131 25.96 11.86 -32.41
C THR A 131 24.84 12.82 -32.01
N LEU A 132 24.38 13.64 -32.94
CA LEU A 132 23.36 14.65 -32.68
C LEU A 132 21.96 14.04 -32.56
N ARG A 133 21.62 13.07 -33.41
CA ARG A 133 20.40 12.27 -33.30
C ARG A 133 20.37 11.48 -32.00
N ASP A 134 21.45 10.80 -31.65
CA ASP A 134 21.55 10.03 -30.40
C ASP A 134 21.36 10.93 -29.17
N ALA A 135 21.88 12.17 -29.20
CA ALA A 135 21.65 13.15 -28.14
C ALA A 135 20.19 13.62 -28.07
N VAL A 136 19.52 13.80 -29.21
CA VAL A 136 18.08 14.15 -29.28
C VAL A 136 17.22 13.01 -28.75
N GLU A 137 17.41 11.80 -29.26
CA GLU A 137 16.63 10.61 -28.89
C GLU A 137 16.79 10.28 -27.40
N ALA A 138 18.02 10.37 -26.87
CA ALA A 138 18.28 10.15 -25.45
C ALA A 138 17.53 11.13 -24.53
N VAL A 139 17.35 12.38 -24.99
CA VAL A 139 16.70 13.45 -24.22
C VAL A 139 15.18 13.47 -24.42
N GLN A 140 14.70 12.98 -25.57
CA GLN A 140 13.29 12.81 -25.90
C GLN A 140 12.71 11.44 -25.49
N ALA A 141 13.53 10.56 -24.92
CA ALA A 141 13.11 9.24 -24.50
C ALA A 141 11.93 9.32 -23.50
N ASP A 142 10.91 8.48 -23.71
CA ASP A 142 9.75 8.34 -22.82
C ASP A 142 10.14 8.15 -21.35
N TRP A 143 11.29 7.50 -21.12
CA TRP A 143 11.89 7.33 -19.81
C TRP A 143 12.16 8.66 -19.10
N PHE A 144 12.66 9.68 -19.81
CA PHE A 144 13.01 10.96 -19.20
C PHE A 144 11.76 11.72 -18.75
N ASP A 145 10.77 11.81 -19.61
CA ASP A 145 9.50 12.47 -19.29
C ASP A 145 8.70 11.70 -18.22
N HIS A 146 8.77 10.36 -18.23
CA HIS A 146 8.25 9.54 -17.15
C HIS A 146 8.89 9.90 -15.79
N ASN A 147 10.22 9.99 -15.71
CA ASN A 147 10.89 10.35 -14.47
C ASN A 147 10.59 11.78 -14.01
N LEU A 148 10.47 12.75 -14.92
CA LEU A 148 10.04 14.11 -14.57
C LEU A 148 8.60 14.15 -14.05
N ARG A 149 7.68 13.42 -14.68
CA ARG A 149 6.30 13.27 -14.18
C ARG A 149 6.29 12.62 -12.81
N LEU A 150 7.08 11.56 -12.60
CA LEU A 150 7.18 10.88 -11.32
C LEU A 150 7.71 11.81 -10.22
N CYS A 151 8.75 12.62 -10.50
CA CYS A 151 9.23 13.66 -9.60
C CYS A 151 8.12 14.68 -9.25
N GLY A 152 7.38 15.16 -10.25
CA GLY A 152 6.25 16.06 -10.02
C GLY A 152 5.16 15.42 -9.14
N HIS A 153 4.83 14.16 -9.36
CA HIS A 153 3.87 13.41 -8.56
C HIS A 153 4.34 13.23 -7.11
N ARG A 154 5.62 12.88 -6.92
CA ARG A 154 6.26 12.79 -5.60
C ARG A 154 6.18 14.12 -4.84
N LEU A 155 6.54 15.22 -5.50
CA LEU A 155 6.47 16.56 -4.91
C LEU A 155 5.03 16.95 -4.56
N HIS A 156 4.06 16.64 -5.42
CA HIS A 156 2.65 16.88 -5.15
C HIS A 156 2.18 16.14 -3.88
N VAL A 157 2.46 14.84 -3.77
CA VAL A 157 2.09 14.04 -2.59
C VAL A 157 2.74 14.58 -1.32
N LEU A 158 4.02 14.96 -1.38
CA LEU A 158 4.72 15.55 -0.22
C LEU A 158 4.15 16.93 0.15
N THR A 159 3.69 17.71 -0.83
CA THR A 159 2.99 18.97 -0.61
C THR A 159 1.66 18.76 0.11
N VAL A 160 0.84 17.81 -0.34
CA VAL A 160 -0.43 17.45 0.33
C VAL A 160 -0.19 17.00 1.76
N LEU A 161 0.83 16.17 1.98
CA LEU A 161 1.22 15.70 3.30
C LEU A 161 1.64 16.84 4.23
N LEU A 162 2.49 17.76 3.75
CA LEU A 162 2.94 18.93 4.51
C LEU A 162 1.78 19.89 4.81
N ALA A 163 0.95 20.20 3.82
CA ALA A 163 -0.24 21.03 3.99
C ALA A 163 -1.17 20.43 5.06
N SER A 164 -1.40 19.13 5.02
CA SER A 164 -2.24 18.43 6.00
C SER A 164 -1.68 18.51 7.41
N ARG A 165 -0.37 18.28 7.58
CA ARG A 165 0.32 18.42 8.87
C ARG A 165 0.40 19.86 9.38
N SER A 166 0.24 20.86 8.51
CA SER A 166 0.21 22.27 8.92
C SER A 166 -1.09 22.66 9.64
N THR A 167 -2.16 21.88 9.48
CA THR A 167 -3.44 22.09 10.17
C THR A 167 -3.56 21.17 11.38
N ARG A 168 -4.22 21.62 12.45
CA ARG A 168 -4.45 20.77 13.63
C ARG A 168 -5.24 19.51 13.30
N ALA A 169 -6.31 19.64 12.49
CA ALA A 169 -7.16 18.52 12.12
C ALA A 169 -6.42 17.49 11.25
N GLY A 170 -5.68 17.94 10.23
CA GLY A 170 -4.91 17.05 9.36
C GLY A 170 -3.72 16.39 10.07
N ALA A 171 -3.05 17.10 10.98
CA ALA A 171 -2.01 16.50 11.81
C ALA A 171 -2.57 15.37 12.69
N MET A 172 -3.72 15.60 13.36
CA MET A 172 -4.38 14.57 14.17
C MET A 172 -4.82 13.35 13.34
N LEU A 173 -5.42 13.58 12.17
CA LEU A 173 -5.79 12.51 11.23
C LEU A 173 -4.58 11.63 10.87
N LEU A 174 -3.46 12.26 10.52
CA LEU A 174 -2.25 11.55 10.12
C LEU A 174 -1.61 10.80 11.28
N GLU A 175 -1.63 11.37 12.49
CA GLU A 175 -1.19 10.66 13.70
C GLU A 175 -2.06 9.43 14.00
N ASP A 176 -3.38 9.54 13.84
CA ASP A 176 -4.32 8.42 13.98
C ASP A 176 -4.02 7.32 12.93
N ALA A 177 -3.84 7.71 11.66
CA ALA A 177 -3.54 6.78 10.57
C ALA A 177 -2.17 6.09 10.74
N ASP A 178 -1.12 6.85 11.05
CA ASP A 178 0.24 6.33 11.30
C ASP A 178 0.23 5.35 12.49
N ALA A 179 -0.49 5.67 13.58
CA ALA A 179 -0.61 4.81 14.75
C ALA A 179 -1.36 3.51 14.44
N THR A 180 -2.41 3.59 13.61
CA THR A 180 -3.21 2.44 13.18
C THR A 180 -2.41 1.49 12.30
N ALA A 181 -1.78 2.04 11.25
CA ALA A 181 -0.90 1.28 10.37
C ALA A 181 0.23 0.62 11.16
N GLY A 182 0.82 1.36 12.12
CA GLY A 182 1.79 0.84 13.06
C GLY A 182 1.24 -0.35 13.87
N ALA A 183 0.06 -0.21 14.48
CA ALA A 183 -0.56 -1.25 15.28
C ALA A 183 -0.91 -2.52 14.49
N LEU A 184 -1.35 -2.38 13.25
CA LEU A 184 -1.70 -3.49 12.36
C LEU A 184 -0.47 -4.26 11.90
N LEU A 185 0.64 -3.56 11.64
CA LEU A 185 1.88 -4.16 11.14
C LEU A 185 2.84 -4.63 12.24
N GLU A 186 2.71 -4.14 13.46
CA GLU A 186 3.61 -4.48 14.58
C GLU A 186 3.72 -5.98 14.87
N PRO A 187 2.62 -6.78 14.92
CA PRO A 187 2.73 -8.22 15.14
C PRO A 187 3.61 -8.92 14.10
N LEU A 188 3.47 -8.52 12.83
CA LEU A 188 4.23 -9.05 11.71
C LEU A 188 5.71 -8.67 11.79
N ARG A 189 6.02 -7.41 12.16
CA ARG A 189 7.41 -6.99 12.37
C ARG A 189 8.06 -7.72 13.53
N ALA A 190 7.39 -7.79 14.67
CA ALA A 190 7.90 -8.47 15.85
C ALA A 190 8.14 -9.97 15.59
N TYR A 191 7.23 -10.61 14.84
CA TYR A 191 7.40 -11.98 14.39
C TYR A 191 8.60 -12.14 13.46
N ALA A 192 8.70 -11.30 12.42
CA ALA A 192 9.79 -11.37 11.46
C ALA A 192 11.18 -11.18 12.11
N GLU A 193 11.28 -10.20 13.02
CA GLU A 193 12.49 -9.96 13.82
C GLU A 193 12.85 -11.17 14.68
N SER A 194 11.86 -11.79 15.34
CA SER A 194 12.07 -12.93 16.23
C SER A 194 12.63 -14.16 15.52
N LEU A 195 12.19 -14.39 14.27
CA LEU A 195 12.63 -15.52 13.46
C LEU A 195 13.76 -15.16 12.48
N LYS A 196 14.21 -13.91 12.49
CA LYS A 196 15.23 -13.38 11.57
C LYS A 196 14.89 -13.63 10.09
N VAL A 197 13.60 -13.58 9.75
CA VAL A 197 13.14 -13.60 8.37
C VAL A 197 13.04 -12.18 7.83
N GLY A 198 13.05 -12.04 6.49
CA GLY A 198 12.92 -10.73 5.86
C GLY A 198 11.63 -10.04 6.31
N ALA A 199 11.75 -8.81 6.84
CA ALA A 199 10.62 -7.97 7.22
C ALA A 199 10.55 -6.76 6.29
N PHE A 200 9.36 -6.19 6.13
CA PHE A 200 9.25 -4.85 5.57
C PHE A 200 9.92 -3.84 6.51
N GLN A 201 11.00 -3.22 6.01
CA GLN A 201 11.90 -2.44 6.85
C GLN A 201 11.37 -1.06 7.21
N GLN A 202 10.41 -0.54 6.43
CA GLN A 202 9.97 0.84 6.54
C GLN A 202 8.49 0.92 6.90
N ARG A 203 8.12 2.03 7.55
CA ARG A 203 6.72 2.32 7.88
C ARG A 203 6.02 2.89 6.66
N PRO A 204 4.75 2.52 6.41
CA PRO A 204 3.96 3.22 5.43
C PRO A 204 3.87 4.71 5.77
N ILE A 205 3.77 5.54 4.73
CA ILE A 205 3.47 6.96 4.87
C ILE A 205 1.99 7.13 4.54
N CYS A 206 1.20 7.53 5.52
CA CYS A 206 -0.19 7.86 5.29
C CYS A 206 -0.32 9.26 4.66
N VAL A 207 -1.13 9.39 3.61
CA VAL A 207 -1.38 10.64 2.87
C VAL A 207 -2.89 10.82 2.76
N PRO A 208 -3.46 11.98 3.14
CA PRO A 208 -4.90 12.15 3.08
C PRO A 208 -5.36 12.39 1.64
N VAL A 209 -6.50 11.79 1.29
CA VAL A 209 -7.18 11.92 -0.01
C VAL A 209 -8.68 12.15 0.18
N GLU A 210 -9.38 12.47 -0.92
CA GLU A 210 -10.83 12.48 -0.91
C GLU A 210 -11.38 11.05 -0.65
N PRO A 211 -12.53 10.91 0.01
CA PRO A 211 -13.17 9.60 0.19
C PRO A 211 -13.44 8.92 -1.15
N GLY A 212 -13.25 7.60 -1.23
CA GLY A 212 -13.35 6.80 -2.46
C GLY A 212 -12.01 6.60 -3.19
N TYR A 213 -10.96 7.35 -2.82
CA TYR A 213 -9.62 7.25 -3.42
C TYR A 213 -8.61 6.56 -2.50
N GLU A 214 -9.08 5.78 -1.52
CA GLU A 214 -8.23 4.91 -0.71
C GLU A 214 -7.46 3.93 -1.62
N ALA A 215 -6.13 3.85 -1.43
CA ALA A 215 -5.27 2.97 -2.21
C ALA A 215 -3.88 2.85 -1.57
N VAL A 216 -3.10 1.86 -2.01
CA VAL A 216 -1.66 1.76 -1.74
C VAL A 216 -0.83 2.02 -3.00
N SER A 217 0.20 2.86 -2.88
CA SER A 217 1.23 2.98 -3.91
C SER A 217 2.57 2.44 -3.42
N MET A 218 3.07 1.43 -4.13
CA MET A 218 4.36 0.78 -3.87
C MET A 218 5.53 1.42 -4.64
N GLY A 219 5.23 2.05 -5.77
CA GLY A 219 6.23 2.60 -6.69
C GLY A 219 6.54 4.09 -6.49
N LEU A 220 5.67 4.82 -5.80
CA LEU A 220 5.84 6.27 -5.66
C LEU A 220 7.11 6.61 -4.88
N PHE A 221 7.44 5.88 -3.81
CA PHE A 221 8.71 6.00 -3.11
C PHE A 221 9.31 4.61 -2.88
N PRO A 222 10.35 4.21 -3.64
CA PRO A 222 10.95 2.88 -3.52
C PRO A 222 11.27 2.51 -2.07
N GLY A 223 10.69 1.42 -1.59
CA GLY A 223 10.87 0.94 -0.21
C GLY A 223 9.94 1.58 0.84
N ARG A 224 9.20 2.65 0.50
CA ARG A 224 8.22 3.31 1.38
C ARG A 224 6.83 3.26 0.76
N PRO A 225 5.95 2.36 1.24
CA PRO A 225 4.60 2.29 0.70
C PRO A 225 3.84 3.55 1.11
N ILE A 226 3.13 4.13 0.16
CA ILE A 226 2.19 5.22 0.43
C ILE A 226 0.81 4.63 0.62
N VAL A 227 0.14 5.03 1.70
CA VAL A 227 -1.23 4.63 1.98
C VAL A 227 -2.08 5.87 1.90
N PHE A 228 -2.95 5.93 0.91
CA PHE A 228 -3.90 7.00 0.75
C PHE A 228 -5.07 6.77 1.70
N VAL A 229 -5.21 7.64 2.70
CA VAL A 229 -6.24 7.55 3.74
C VAL A 229 -7.31 8.61 3.50
N PRO A 230 -8.59 8.31 3.70
CA PRO A 230 -9.64 9.26 3.38
C PRO A 230 -9.62 10.38 4.43
N LYS A 231 -9.75 11.64 3.99
CA LYS A 231 -9.59 12.83 4.85
C LYS A 231 -10.64 12.92 5.97
N ASP A 232 -11.72 12.16 5.85
CA ASP A 232 -12.81 12.02 6.82
C ASP A 232 -12.60 10.85 7.80
N MET A 233 -11.54 10.04 7.66
CA MET A 233 -11.23 8.90 8.55
C MET A 233 -11.18 9.31 10.03
N GLY A 234 -10.73 10.55 10.30
CA GLY A 234 -10.69 11.13 11.63
C GLY A 234 -12.07 11.46 12.23
N ARG A 235 -13.17 11.28 11.49
CA ARG A 235 -14.56 11.52 11.90
C ARG A 235 -15.49 10.33 11.63
N LEU A 236 -15.00 9.31 10.93
CA LEU A 236 -15.78 8.17 10.49
C LEU A 236 -15.04 6.89 10.83
N LEU A 237 -15.35 6.32 12.00
CA LEU A 237 -14.70 5.09 12.50
C LEU A 237 -14.71 3.92 11.50
N HIS A 238 -15.74 3.78 10.66
CA HIS A 238 -15.80 2.70 9.67
C HIS A 238 -14.66 2.76 8.63
N ARG A 239 -14.09 3.94 8.33
CA ARG A 239 -12.92 4.11 7.44
C ARG A 239 -11.64 3.48 7.99
N TRP A 240 -11.62 3.06 9.25
CA TRP A 240 -10.47 2.34 9.81
C TRP A 240 -10.42 0.90 9.29
N ALA A 241 -11.55 0.35 8.85
CA ALA A 241 -11.61 -0.93 8.14
C ALA A 241 -10.88 -0.87 6.79
N SER A 242 -11.05 0.22 6.02
CA SER A 242 -10.32 0.39 4.75
C SER A 242 -8.82 0.52 4.99
N LEU A 243 -8.38 1.23 6.02
CA LEU A 243 -6.94 1.27 6.35
C LEU A 243 -6.36 -0.13 6.66
N ALA A 244 -7.11 -1.02 7.33
CA ALA A 244 -6.61 -2.39 7.52
C ALA A 244 -6.58 -3.22 6.25
N HIS A 245 -7.52 -2.99 5.34
CA HIS A 245 -7.46 -3.54 3.99
C HIS A 245 -6.19 -3.08 3.27
N GLU A 246 -5.90 -1.78 3.26
CA GLU A 246 -4.66 -1.24 2.67
C GLU A 246 -3.38 -1.84 3.30
N MET A 247 -3.38 -2.13 4.61
CA MET A 247 -2.24 -2.81 5.25
C MET A 247 -2.03 -4.23 4.74
N GLY A 248 -3.08 -4.88 4.26
CA GLY A 248 -3.00 -6.15 3.53
C GLY A 248 -2.18 -6.03 2.26
N HIS A 249 -2.45 -5.02 1.42
CA HIS A 249 -1.63 -4.75 0.23
C HIS A 249 -0.17 -4.42 0.57
N VAL A 250 0.05 -3.61 1.62
CA VAL A 250 1.42 -3.32 2.09
C VAL A 250 2.15 -4.62 2.43
N LEU A 251 1.53 -5.54 3.17
CA LEU A 251 2.10 -6.84 3.47
C LEU A 251 2.38 -7.65 2.20
N PHE A 252 1.38 -7.73 1.30
CA PHE A 252 1.46 -8.54 0.08
C PHE A 252 2.67 -8.15 -0.78
N HIS A 253 2.91 -6.84 -0.92
CA HIS A 253 3.93 -6.32 -1.83
C HIS A 253 5.28 -5.98 -1.18
N GLN A 254 5.35 -5.71 0.13
CA GLN A 254 6.62 -5.38 0.80
C GLN A 254 7.36 -6.56 1.40
N TRP A 255 6.67 -7.66 1.71
CA TRP A 255 7.35 -8.82 2.25
C TRP A 255 8.08 -9.57 1.12
N PRO A 256 9.41 -9.73 1.19
CA PRO A 256 10.19 -10.32 0.09
C PRO A 256 9.65 -11.69 -0.33
N ASP A 257 9.41 -11.86 -1.63
CA ASP A 257 8.90 -13.08 -2.28
C ASP A 257 7.52 -13.57 -1.81
N TYR A 258 6.86 -12.87 -0.88
CA TYR A 258 5.60 -13.30 -0.28
C TYR A 258 4.48 -13.45 -1.32
N ALA A 259 4.24 -12.42 -2.13
CA ALA A 259 3.21 -12.46 -3.18
C ALA A 259 3.45 -13.59 -4.19
N LEU A 260 4.71 -13.81 -4.58
CA LEU A 260 5.10 -14.88 -5.51
C LEU A 260 4.83 -16.26 -4.90
N GLU A 261 5.19 -16.44 -3.62
CA GLU A 261 4.95 -17.71 -2.92
C GLU A 261 3.45 -17.98 -2.75
N VAL A 262 2.67 -16.98 -2.34
CA VAL A 262 1.21 -17.10 -2.19
C VAL A 262 0.56 -17.46 -3.52
N ARG A 263 0.87 -16.72 -4.61
CA ARG A 263 0.35 -17.02 -5.95
C ARG A 263 0.71 -18.44 -6.38
N SER A 264 1.96 -18.85 -6.15
CA SER A 264 2.42 -20.19 -6.51
C SER A 264 1.67 -21.29 -5.77
N LYS A 265 1.51 -21.16 -4.45
CA LYS A 265 0.88 -22.22 -3.66
C LYS A 265 -0.63 -22.28 -3.82
N LEU A 266 -1.27 -21.16 -4.17
CA LEU A 266 -2.68 -21.13 -4.51
C LEU A 266 -2.96 -21.58 -5.95
N GLY A 267 -1.92 -21.78 -6.78
CA GLY A 267 -2.08 -22.13 -8.19
C GLY A 267 -2.57 -20.96 -9.04
N LEU A 268 -2.28 -19.71 -8.63
CA LEU A 268 -2.70 -18.47 -9.26
C LEU A 268 -1.52 -17.70 -9.89
N ASN A 269 -0.49 -18.43 -10.34
CA ASN A 269 0.60 -17.90 -11.19
C ASN A 269 0.14 -17.79 -12.65
N ILE A 270 -1.04 -17.24 -12.89
CA ILE A 270 -1.67 -17.14 -14.20
C ILE A 270 -1.84 -15.65 -14.51
N GLU A 271 -1.51 -15.24 -15.74
CA GLU A 271 -1.75 -13.87 -16.19
C GLU A 271 -3.25 -13.53 -16.10
N ASN A 272 -3.56 -12.38 -15.53
CA ASN A 272 -4.94 -11.88 -15.34
C ASN A 272 -5.49 -11.21 -16.61
N THR A 273 -5.21 -11.79 -17.78
CA THR A 273 -5.67 -11.27 -19.07
C THR A 273 -7.10 -11.73 -19.35
N LEU A 274 -7.90 -10.82 -19.92
CA LEU A 274 -9.24 -11.16 -20.42
C LEU A 274 -9.15 -12.17 -21.57
N ALA A 275 -10.03 -13.17 -21.52
CA ALA A 275 -10.24 -14.11 -22.60
C ALA A 275 -10.73 -13.39 -23.87
N ARG A 276 -10.34 -13.86 -25.06
CA ARG A 276 -10.84 -13.30 -26.33
C ARG A 276 -12.20 -13.88 -26.68
N GLU A 277 -12.40 -15.15 -26.36
CA GLU A 277 -13.62 -15.90 -26.63
C GLU A 277 -14.13 -16.60 -25.35
N PRO A 278 -15.45 -16.92 -25.26
CA PRO A 278 -16.01 -17.58 -24.08
C PRO A 278 -15.34 -18.91 -23.73
N SER A 279 -14.88 -19.66 -24.74
CA SER A 279 -14.18 -20.95 -24.55
C SER A 279 -12.80 -20.81 -23.92
N GLU A 280 -12.22 -19.62 -23.95
CA GLU A 280 -10.91 -19.31 -23.34
C GLU A 280 -11.05 -18.76 -21.92
N PHE A 281 -12.28 -18.50 -21.44
CA PHE A 281 -12.51 -17.96 -20.12
C PHE A 281 -11.94 -18.88 -19.03
N SER A 282 -11.17 -18.29 -18.11
CA SER A 282 -10.57 -18.97 -16.97
C SER A 282 -10.97 -18.30 -15.66
N MET A 283 -11.68 -19.04 -14.81
CA MET A 283 -12.00 -18.60 -13.44
C MET A 283 -10.72 -18.31 -12.65
N ASP A 284 -9.67 -19.11 -12.83
CA ASP A 284 -8.40 -18.93 -12.12
C ASP A 284 -7.66 -17.66 -12.58
N ALA A 285 -7.77 -17.26 -13.86
CA ALA A 285 -7.21 -16.00 -14.34
C ALA A 285 -7.92 -14.77 -13.73
N MET A 286 -9.25 -14.84 -13.62
CA MET A 286 -10.05 -13.82 -12.94
C MET A 286 -9.70 -13.73 -11.45
N LEU A 287 -9.67 -14.87 -10.74
CA LEU A 287 -9.27 -14.92 -9.33
C LEU A 287 -7.81 -14.51 -9.11
N SER A 288 -6.92 -14.74 -10.08
CA SER A 288 -5.53 -14.26 -10.04
C SER A 288 -5.44 -12.73 -10.08
N GLY A 289 -6.34 -12.08 -10.84
CA GLY A 289 -6.49 -10.62 -10.85
C GLY A 289 -6.99 -10.07 -9.52
N TRP A 290 -7.88 -10.81 -8.86
CA TRP A 290 -8.49 -10.44 -7.57
C TRP A 290 -7.69 -10.85 -6.33
N LEU A 291 -6.58 -11.57 -6.50
CA LEU A 291 -5.87 -12.17 -5.36
C LEU A 291 -5.38 -11.13 -4.35
N ASP A 292 -4.96 -9.96 -4.83
CA ASP A 292 -4.46 -8.87 -3.98
C ASP A 292 -5.55 -8.37 -3.02
N GLU A 293 -6.77 -8.15 -3.54
CA GLU A 293 -7.94 -7.75 -2.75
C GLU A 293 -8.43 -8.85 -1.81
N LEU A 294 -8.47 -10.10 -2.31
CA LEU A 294 -8.81 -11.28 -1.50
C LEU A 294 -7.85 -11.43 -0.31
N HIS A 295 -6.56 -11.25 -0.55
CA HIS A 295 -5.53 -11.25 0.48
C HIS A 295 -5.73 -10.09 1.45
N ALA A 296 -5.94 -8.88 0.94
CA ALA A 296 -6.10 -7.70 1.77
C ALA A 296 -7.33 -7.77 2.69
N ASP A 297 -8.47 -8.25 2.18
CA ASP A 297 -9.65 -8.56 2.99
C ASP A 297 -9.38 -9.63 4.04
N ALA A 298 -8.66 -10.69 3.68
CA ALA A 298 -8.30 -11.75 4.62
C ALA A 298 -7.41 -11.22 5.76
N VAL A 299 -6.38 -10.43 5.46
CA VAL A 299 -5.51 -9.79 6.46
C VAL A 299 -6.30 -8.85 7.36
N ALA A 300 -7.17 -8.01 6.78
CA ALA A 300 -8.04 -7.13 7.54
C ALA A 300 -8.97 -7.93 8.47
N THR A 301 -9.47 -9.08 8.01
CA THR A 301 -10.36 -9.96 8.78
C THR A 301 -9.62 -10.60 9.93
N LEU A 302 -8.39 -11.05 9.70
CA LEU A 302 -7.51 -11.52 10.78
C LEU A 302 -7.29 -10.42 11.81
N CYS A 303 -7.06 -9.18 11.40
CA CYS A 303 -6.78 -8.07 12.33
C CYS A 303 -7.99 -7.65 13.18
N PHE A 304 -9.19 -7.60 12.59
CA PHE A 304 -10.38 -7.02 13.23
C PHE A 304 -11.47 -8.03 13.60
N GLY A 305 -11.40 -9.26 13.10
CA GLY A 305 -12.40 -10.29 13.33
C GLY A 305 -13.81 -9.80 12.96
N PRO A 306 -14.84 -10.11 13.77
CA PRO A 306 -16.23 -9.76 13.44
C PRO A 306 -16.54 -8.25 13.36
N ALA A 307 -15.63 -7.37 13.76
CA ALA A 307 -15.82 -5.93 13.61
C ALA A 307 -15.65 -5.45 12.16
N LEU A 308 -14.82 -6.13 11.35
CA LEU A 308 -14.47 -5.67 10.00
C LEU A 308 -15.69 -5.48 9.09
N PRO A 309 -16.62 -6.45 8.97
CA PRO A 309 -17.57 -6.41 7.85
C PRO A 309 -18.59 -5.29 7.97
N ASN A 310 -18.89 -4.86 9.20
CA ASN A 310 -19.69 -3.66 9.43
C ASN A 310 -19.02 -2.40 8.88
N GLY A 311 -17.69 -2.33 8.96
CA GLY A 311 -16.90 -1.25 8.37
C GLY A 311 -16.91 -1.32 6.85
N LEU A 312 -16.60 -2.50 6.29
CA LEU A 312 -16.57 -2.73 4.85
C LEU A 312 -17.93 -2.48 4.19
N MET A 313 -19.03 -2.98 4.77
CA MET A 313 -20.38 -2.73 4.26
C MET A 313 -20.67 -1.23 4.15
N ARG A 314 -20.24 -0.42 5.12
CA ARG A 314 -20.42 1.04 5.06
C ARG A 314 -19.55 1.71 4.01
N CYS A 315 -18.31 1.24 3.84
CA CYS A 315 -17.42 1.70 2.77
C CYS A 315 -18.02 1.40 1.38
N PHE A 316 -18.65 0.23 1.20
CA PHE A 316 -19.23 -0.19 -0.07
C PHE A 316 -20.64 0.37 -0.34
N SER A 317 -21.44 0.64 0.69
CA SER A 317 -22.83 1.13 0.52
C SER A 317 -22.97 2.65 0.42
N GLY A 318 -21.88 3.42 0.55
CA GLY A 318 -21.93 4.88 0.48
C GLY A 318 -22.08 5.40 -0.97
N PRO A 319 -22.77 6.53 -1.20
CA PRO A 319 -22.78 7.21 -2.51
C PRO A 319 -21.37 7.60 -2.97
N GLU A 320 -20.42 7.74 -2.06
CA GLU A 320 -18.99 7.97 -2.34
C GLU A 320 -18.25 6.69 -2.73
N GLY A 321 -18.69 5.51 -2.25
CA GLY A 321 -18.14 4.20 -2.63
C GLY A 321 -18.57 3.74 -4.04
N GLY A 322 -19.62 4.34 -4.59
CA GLY A 322 -20.10 4.12 -5.95
C GLY A 322 -19.81 5.26 -6.93
N GLN A 323 -19.04 6.28 -6.54
CA GLN A 323 -18.78 7.46 -7.39
C GLN A 323 -17.53 7.38 -8.25
N ASN A 324 -16.64 6.40 -8.01
CA ASN A 324 -15.43 6.26 -8.82
C ASN A 324 -15.57 5.34 -10.05
N GLU A 325 -16.72 4.69 -10.25
CA GLU A 325 -16.99 3.95 -11.48
C GLU A 325 -18.40 4.26 -11.97
N GLY A 326 -18.48 4.83 -13.18
CA GLY A 326 -19.71 5.31 -13.82
C GLY A 326 -20.67 4.20 -14.22
N GLY A 327 -21.20 3.45 -13.25
CA GLY A 327 -22.27 2.49 -13.42
C GLY A 327 -23.53 2.98 -12.70
N GLN A 328 -24.31 3.84 -13.36
CA GLN A 328 -25.76 3.79 -13.14
C GLN A 328 -26.19 2.38 -13.57
N ASN A 329 -26.37 1.49 -12.59
CA ASN A 329 -26.92 0.15 -12.83
C ASN A 329 -28.38 0.28 -13.28
N GLU A 330 -28.57 0.49 -14.59
CA GLU A 330 -29.82 0.24 -15.30
C GLU A 330 -29.97 -1.25 -15.67
N GLY A 331 -28.97 -2.09 -15.37
CA GLY A 331 -29.05 -3.55 -15.43
C GLY A 331 -29.90 -4.09 -14.27
N GLY A 332 -30.80 -5.03 -14.57
CA GLY A 332 -31.73 -5.59 -13.60
C GLY A 332 -31.05 -6.12 -12.33
N GLN A 333 -31.78 -6.12 -11.22
CA GLN A 333 -31.33 -6.43 -9.85
C GLN A 333 -30.59 -7.78 -9.66
N ASN A 334 -30.46 -8.61 -10.69
CA ASN A 334 -29.92 -9.97 -10.65
C ASN A 334 -28.49 -10.11 -11.23
N GLU A 335 -27.90 -9.05 -11.79
CA GLU A 335 -26.61 -9.13 -12.49
C GLU A 335 -25.63 -8.06 -12.00
N VAL A 336 -24.34 -8.41 -11.89
CA VAL A 336 -23.25 -7.47 -11.61
C VAL A 336 -22.14 -7.68 -12.65
N GLU A 337 -21.72 -6.59 -13.31
CA GLU A 337 -20.63 -6.61 -14.27
C GLU A 337 -19.27 -6.58 -13.56
N VAL A 338 -18.30 -7.34 -14.07
CA VAL A 338 -16.89 -7.26 -13.68
C VAL A 338 -16.22 -6.22 -14.57
N HIS A 339 -15.57 -5.20 -14.02
CA HIS A 339 -14.95 -4.17 -14.85
C HIS A 339 -13.57 -4.57 -15.35
N THR A 340 -13.02 -3.72 -16.22
CA THR A 340 -11.70 -3.89 -16.84
C THR A 340 -10.87 -2.64 -16.68
N THR A 341 -9.58 -2.77 -16.39
CA THR A 341 -8.69 -1.61 -16.22
C THR A 341 -8.34 -0.92 -17.54
N ASP A 342 -8.06 -1.69 -18.59
CA ASP A 342 -7.58 -1.21 -19.90
C ASP A 342 -8.28 -1.89 -21.10
N GLY A 343 -9.39 -2.61 -20.83
CA GLY A 343 -10.06 -3.47 -21.80
C GLY A 343 -9.29 -4.74 -22.18
N GLN A 344 -8.16 -5.01 -21.50
CA GLN A 344 -7.31 -6.19 -21.70
C GLN A 344 -7.17 -7.05 -20.44
N THR A 345 -7.31 -6.46 -19.25
CA THR A 345 -7.13 -7.12 -17.96
C THR A 345 -8.38 -6.96 -17.08
N TYR A 346 -8.60 -7.94 -16.20
CA TYR A 346 -9.61 -7.85 -15.16
C TYR A 346 -9.27 -6.70 -14.22
N GLU A 347 -10.28 -5.90 -13.83
CA GLU A 347 -10.15 -4.98 -12.72
C GLU A 347 -9.81 -5.75 -11.43
N ALA A 348 -9.01 -5.13 -10.56
CA ALA A 348 -8.51 -5.75 -9.35
C ALA A 348 -9.62 -6.03 -8.32
N HIS A 349 -10.73 -5.28 -8.33
CA HIS A 349 -11.74 -5.31 -7.27
C HIS A 349 -12.88 -6.31 -7.54
N PRO A 350 -13.06 -7.34 -6.68
CA PRO A 350 -14.24 -8.19 -6.73
C PRO A 350 -15.50 -7.40 -6.29
N PRO A 351 -16.70 -7.80 -6.76
CA PRO A 351 -17.96 -7.30 -6.24
C PRO A 351 -18.04 -7.32 -4.71
N ALA A 352 -18.52 -6.22 -4.10
CA ALA A 352 -18.61 -6.08 -2.64
C ALA A 352 -19.36 -7.23 -1.95
N ALA A 353 -20.44 -7.74 -2.57
CA ALA A 353 -21.19 -8.87 -2.05
C ALA A 353 -20.35 -10.16 -1.91
N LEU A 354 -19.43 -10.42 -2.86
CA LEU A 354 -18.49 -11.55 -2.75
C LEU A 354 -17.51 -11.35 -1.61
N ARG A 355 -16.90 -10.15 -1.53
CA ARG A 355 -15.93 -9.79 -0.49
C ARG A 355 -16.50 -9.99 0.92
N ILE A 356 -17.74 -9.54 1.16
CA ILE A 356 -18.41 -9.71 2.45
C ILE A 356 -18.73 -11.19 2.71
N ARG A 357 -19.24 -11.96 1.74
CA ARG A 357 -19.52 -13.40 1.92
C ARG A 357 -18.25 -14.22 2.19
N TRP A 358 -17.16 -13.93 1.50
CA TRP A 358 -15.86 -14.55 1.75
C TRP A 358 -15.33 -14.22 3.14
N THR A 359 -15.49 -12.96 3.56
CA THR A 359 -15.15 -12.54 4.93
C THR A 359 -15.97 -13.30 5.98
N ALA A 360 -17.29 -13.45 5.78
CA ALA A 360 -18.14 -14.24 6.68
C ALA A 360 -17.67 -15.70 6.79
N ALA A 361 -17.30 -16.32 5.68
CA ALA A 361 -16.77 -17.69 5.67
C ALA A 361 -15.42 -17.80 6.41
N LEU A 362 -14.53 -16.81 6.23
CA LEU A 362 -13.27 -16.74 6.97
C LEU A 362 -13.49 -16.56 8.48
N LEU A 363 -14.46 -15.73 8.88
CA LEU A 363 -14.84 -15.60 10.30
C LEU A 363 -15.33 -16.92 10.89
N SER A 364 -16.11 -17.69 10.13
CA SER A 364 -16.52 -19.04 10.52
C SER A 364 -15.29 -19.95 10.74
N ARG A 365 -14.32 -19.90 9.82
CA ARG A 365 -13.04 -20.64 9.92
C ARG A 365 -12.23 -20.24 11.16
N MET A 366 -12.24 -18.96 11.53
CA MET A 366 -11.61 -18.40 12.74
C MET A 366 -12.38 -18.74 14.04
N GLY A 367 -13.52 -19.43 13.96
CA GLY A 367 -14.32 -19.86 15.12
C GLY A 367 -15.47 -18.92 15.51
N PHE A 368 -15.77 -17.90 14.70
CA PHE A 368 -16.89 -16.96 14.93
C PHE A 368 -18.18 -17.43 14.23
N LEU A 369 -18.62 -18.64 14.56
CA LEU A 369 -19.75 -19.29 13.88
C LEU A 369 -21.06 -18.46 13.94
N ALA A 370 -21.34 -17.85 15.08
CA ALA A 370 -22.56 -17.07 15.28
C ALA A 370 -22.52 -15.76 14.49
N GLU A 371 -21.44 -14.98 14.61
CA GLU A 371 -21.28 -13.73 13.89
C GLU A 371 -21.22 -13.94 12.36
N ALA A 372 -20.58 -15.02 11.91
CA ALA A 372 -20.56 -15.39 10.50
C ALA A 372 -21.97 -15.73 9.96
N ALA A 373 -22.74 -16.53 10.69
CA ALA A 373 -24.10 -16.90 10.29
C ALA A 373 -25.05 -15.70 10.27
N GLU A 374 -24.95 -14.78 11.24
CA GLU A 374 -25.72 -13.54 11.24
C GLU A 374 -25.42 -12.67 10.02
N MET A 375 -24.15 -12.57 9.65
CA MET A 375 -23.69 -11.80 8.50
C MET A 375 -24.16 -12.41 7.18
N GLU A 376 -24.01 -13.72 7.02
CA GLU A 376 -24.50 -14.43 5.84
C GLU A 376 -26.02 -14.28 5.69
N LYS A 377 -26.76 -14.37 6.79
CA LYS A 377 -28.20 -14.12 6.81
C LYS A 377 -28.52 -12.68 6.39
N ALA A 378 -27.79 -11.69 6.90
CA ALA A 378 -28.01 -10.29 6.55
C ALA A 378 -27.80 -10.02 5.05
N ILE A 379 -26.75 -10.58 4.45
CA ILE A 379 -26.46 -10.45 3.01
C ILE A 379 -27.57 -11.10 2.17
N ARG A 380 -28.01 -12.31 2.54
CA ARG A 380 -29.08 -13.00 1.81
C ARG A 380 -30.41 -12.24 1.88
N LEU A 381 -30.68 -11.55 3.00
CA LEU A 381 -31.91 -10.78 3.19
C LEU A 381 -31.87 -9.38 2.56
N SER A 382 -30.69 -8.81 2.30
CA SER A 382 -30.58 -7.42 1.87
C SER A 382 -30.79 -7.18 0.38
N ASP A 383 -30.82 -8.23 -0.48
CA ASP A 383 -31.37 -8.23 -1.86
C ASP A 383 -31.15 -9.59 -2.59
N GLY A 384 -30.97 -10.72 -1.87
CA GLY A 384 -30.67 -12.02 -2.49
C GLY A 384 -29.28 -12.16 -3.14
N GLY A 385 -28.60 -11.03 -3.40
CA GLY A 385 -27.37 -10.97 -4.17
C GLY A 385 -27.62 -11.22 -5.66
N PRO A 386 -26.69 -10.80 -6.54
CA PRO A 386 -26.83 -11.11 -7.96
C PRO A 386 -26.81 -12.62 -8.18
N GLU A 387 -27.63 -13.11 -9.11
CA GLU A 387 -27.63 -14.52 -9.51
C GLU A 387 -26.41 -14.83 -10.38
N HIS A 388 -25.96 -13.85 -11.16
CA HIS A 388 -24.86 -13.99 -12.11
C HIS A 388 -23.88 -12.81 -12.05
N LEU A 389 -22.61 -13.10 -12.36
CA LEU A 389 -21.64 -12.10 -12.75
C LEU A 389 -21.53 -12.07 -14.28
N LEU A 390 -21.54 -10.86 -14.83
CA LEU A 390 -21.26 -10.64 -16.25
C LEU A 390 -19.79 -10.25 -16.40
N VAL A 391 -19.03 -11.09 -17.09
CA VAL A 391 -17.58 -10.92 -17.21
C VAL A 391 -17.22 -10.53 -18.64
N PRO A 392 -16.58 -9.38 -18.86
CA PRO A 392 -16.24 -8.93 -20.21
C PRO A 392 -15.13 -9.77 -20.83
N LEU A 393 -15.25 -9.95 -22.13
CA LEU A 393 -14.18 -10.48 -22.98
C LEU A 393 -13.33 -9.34 -23.53
N ARG A 394 -12.12 -9.68 -23.97
CA ARG A 394 -11.16 -8.74 -24.55
C ARG A 394 -11.81 -7.96 -25.71
N GLY A 395 -11.74 -6.63 -25.65
CA GLY A 395 -12.38 -5.75 -26.61
C GLY A 395 -13.84 -5.38 -26.29
N GLY A 396 -14.38 -5.80 -25.14
CA GLY A 396 -15.57 -5.23 -24.48
C GLY A 396 -16.93 -5.44 -25.16
N ARG A 397 -16.99 -6.15 -26.29
CA ARG A 397 -18.25 -6.34 -27.06
C ARG A 397 -19.05 -7.58 -26.67
N ARG A 398 -18.49 -8.47 -25.84
CA ARG A 398 -19.11 -9.74 -25.44
C ARG A 398 -18.88 -9.96 -23.95
N LEU A 399 -19.88 -10.59 -23.31
CA LEU A 399 -19.86 -10.92 -21.89
C LEU A 399 -20.02 -12.44 -21.72
N VAL A 400 -19.40 -12.98 -20.68
CA VAL A 400 -19.62 -14.33 -20.18
C VAL A 400 -20.46 -14.22 -18.90
N SER A 401 -21.61 -14.87 -18.88
CA SER A 401 -22.43 -14.95 -17.66
C SER A 401 -22.00 -16.16 -16.83
N ILE A 402 -21.72 -15.93 -15.56
CA ILE A 402 -21.24 -16.95 -14.62
C ILE A 402 -22.14 -16.93 -13.38
N PRO A 403 -22.67 -18.07 -12.93
CA PRO A 403 -23.42 -18.11 -11.67
C PRO A 403 -22.58 -17.55 -10.52
N PHE A 404 -23.13 -16.60 -9.77
CA PHE A 404 -22.44 -15.94 -8.67
C PHE A 404 -21.92 -16.94 -7.64
N GLU A 405 -22.73 -17.96 -7.32
CA GLU A 405 -22.36 -19.01 -6.36
C GLU A 405 -21.11 -19.78 -6.82
N ARG A 406 -20.95 -20.03 -8.11
CA ARG A 406 -19.76 -20.71 -8.65
C ARG A 406 -18.49 -19.89 -8.43
N VAL A 407 -18.59 -18.57 -8.58
CA VAL A 407 -17.46 -17.64 -8.32
C VAL A 407 -17.17 -17.59 -6.83
N TYR A 408 -18.21 -17.51 -6.00
CA TYR A 408 -18.10 -17.57 -4.55
C TYR A 408 -17.39 -18.85 -4.08
N GLU A 409 -17.83 -20.02 -4.52
CA GLU A 409 -17.24 -21.32 -4.15
C GLU A 409 -15.77 -21.43 -4.59
N ALA A 410 -15.44 -20.98 -5.81
CA ALA A 410 -14.08 -20.99 -6.32
C ALA A 410 -13.15 -20.08 -5.49
N GLY A 411 -13.57 -18.84 -5.22
CA GLY A 411 -12.82 -17.91 -4.37
C GLY A 411 -12.72 -18.39 -2.92
N LEU A 412 -13.80 -18.98 -2.38
CA LEU A 412 -13.83 -19.53 -1.02
C LEU A 412 -12.79 -20.65 -0.85
N GLY A 413 -12.68 -21.56 -1.82
CA GLY A 413 -11.66 -22.61 -1.80
C GLY A 413 -10.23 -22.04 -1.71
N ARG A 414 -9.94 -20.98 -2.48
CA ARG A 414 -8.64 -20.29 -2.45
C ARG A 414 -8.41 -19.55 -1.14
N LEU A 415 -9.43 -18.89 -0.60
CA LEU A 415 -9.36 -18.17 0.67
C LEU A 415 -9.12 -19.11 1.86
N MET A 416 -9.81 -20.25 1.91
CA MET A 416 -9.58 -21.25 2.96
C MET A 416 -8.19 -21.88 2.84
N ALA A 417 -7.73 -22.17 1.62
CA ALA A 417 -6.37 -22.62 1.37
C ALA A 417 -5.33 -21.57 1.80
N PHE A 418 -5.60 -20.29 1.56
CA PHE A 418 -4.76 -19.18 2.01
C PHE A 418 -4.66 -19.10 3.54
N TYR A 419 -5.78 -19.23 4.27
CA TYR A 419 -5.78 -19.21 5.73
C TYR A 419 -4.90 -20.30 6.34
N ASP A 420 -4.91 -21.49 5.73
CA ASP A 420 -4.10 -22.64 6.16
C ASP A 420 -2.68 -22.68 5.55
N LEU A 421 -2.30 -21.65 4.78
CA LEU A 421 -1.07 -21.66 4.00
C LEU A 421 0.17 -21.45 4.87
N GLN A 422 1.01 -22.47 4.96
CA GLN A 422 2.36 -22.35 5.52
C GLN A 422 3.28 -21.70 4.49
N LEU A 423 4.03 -20.66 4.86
CA LEU A 423 4.86 -19.87 3.95
C LEU A 423 6.34 -19.91 4.35
N GLN A 424 7.22 -20.28 3.42
CA GLN A 424 8.67 -20.33 3.62
C GLN A 424 9.24 -18.94 3.85
N THR A 425 8.69 -17.93 3.16
CA THR A 425 8.96 -16.51 3.42
C THR A 425 8.65 -16.09 4.86
N MET A 426 7.85 -16.88 5.60
CA MET A 426 7.51 -16.71 7.00
C MET A 426 8.04 -17.85 7.90
N ALA A 427 9.14 -18.49 7.51
CA ALA A 427 9.76 -19.63 8.22
C ALA A 427 8.81 -20.83 8.41
N GLY A 428 7.92 -21.07 7.45
CA GLY A 428 6.98 -22.19 7.43
C GLY A 428 5.72 -21.98 8.26
N ALA A 429 5.52 -20.81 8.89
CA ALA A 429 4.29 -20.54 9.62
C ALA A 429 3.15 -20.11 8.69
N ARG A 430 1.92 -20.20 9.21
CA ARG A 430 0.74 -19.57 8.61
C ARG A 430 0.64 -18.13 9.08
N LEU A 431 -0.02 -17.29 8.28
CA LEU A 431 -0.29 -15.93 8.68
C LEU A 431 -1.12 -15.86 9.97
N ALA A 432 -2.11 -16.76 10.12
CA ALA A 432 -2.93 -16.93 11.31
C ALA A 432 -2.12 -17.29 12.58
N ASP A 433 -0.95 -17.91 12.43
CA ASP A 433 -0.10 -18.33 13.56
C ASP A 433 0.77 -17.19 14.09
N VAL A 434 0.83 -16.04 13.40
CA VAL A 434 1.59 -14.87 13.85
C VAL A 434 0.99 -14.36 15.18
N PRO A 435 1.76 -14.40 16.29
CA PRO A 435 1.23 -14.04 17.60
C PRO A 435 0.67 -12.63 17.63
N GLY A 436 -0.61 -12.54 17.99
CA GLY A 436 -1.30 -11.28 18.02
C GLY A 436 -1.52 -10.70 16.63
N LEU A 437 -1.61 -11.46 15.54
CA LEU A 437 -2.20 -10.97 14.29
C LEU A 437 -3.70 -11.30 14.24
N GLU A 438 -4.04 -12.59 14.38
CA GLU A 438 -5.42 -13.06 14.35
C GLU A 438 -6.24 -12.60 15.58
N MET A 439 -7.41 -12.02 15.33
CA MET A 439 -8.45 -11.71 16.30
C MET A 439 -9.13 -13.01 16.74
N SER A 440 -8.55 -13.72 17.70
CA SER A 440 -9.14 -14.95 18.24
C SER A 440 -10.41 -14.69 19.07
N PRO A 441 -11.25 -15.71 19.32
CA PRO A 441 -12.44 -15.56 20.19
C PRO A 441 -12.13 -15.00 21.59
N GLY A 442 -10.96 -15.30 22.14
CA GLY A 442 -10.48 -14.72 23.41
C GLY A 442 -10.22 -13.22 23.32
N LEU A 443 -9.57 -12.77 22.23
CA LEU A 443 -9.38 -11.35 21.94
C LEU A 443 -10.71 -10.65 21.71
N TRP A 444 -11.63 -11.28 20.98
CA TRP A 444 -12.96 -10.76 20.71
C TRP A 444 -13.79 -10.55 21.98
N ALA A 445 -13.64 -11.43 22.99
CA ALA A 445 -14.25 -11.20 24.30
C ALA A 445 -13.72 -9.92 24.97
N ARG A 446 -12.44 -9.56 24.77
CA ARG A 446 -11.88 -8.26 25.20
C ARG A 446 -12.52 -7.12 24.40
N VAL A 447 -12.57 -7.24 23.08
CA VAL A 447 -13.20 -6.27 22.16
C VAL A 447 -14.63 -5.94 22.61
N ARG A 448 -15.46 -6.96 22.89
CA ARG A 448 -16.85 -6.75 23.35
C ARG A 448 -16.93 -5.94 24.65
N ARG A 449 -16.05 -6.21 25.63
CA ARG A 449 -15.99 -5.42 26.87
C ARG A 449 -15.57 -3.98 26.60
N ARG A 450 -14.53 -3.79 25.79
CA ARG A 450 -14.03 -2.45 25.42
C ARG A 450 -15.07 -1.66 24.63
N ALA A 451 -15.86 -2.32 23.79
CA ALA A 451 -16.93 -1.66 23.04
C ALA A 451 -17.97 -1.06 23.98
N THR A 452 -18.38 -1.79 25.03
CA THR A 452 -19.28 -1.26 26.06
C THR A 452 -18.68 -0.08 26.82
N GLU A 453 -17.41 -0.16 27.21
CA GLU A 453 -16.69 0.95 27.86
C GLU A 453 -16.65 2.19 26.96
N LEU A 454 -16.25 2.04 25.70
CA LEU A 454 -16.18 3.13 24.71
C LEU A 454 -17.55 3.75 24.43
N SER A 455 -18.61 2.95 24.29
CA SER A 455 -19.99 3.44 24.13
C SER A 455 -20.46 4.30 25.30
N SER A 456 -19.91 4.07 26.50
CA SER A 456 -20.19 4.86 27.70
C SER A 456 -19.24 6.06 27.90
N GLY A 457 -18.32 6.31 26.96
CA GLY A 457 -17.30 7.37 27.06
C GLY A 457 -16.20 7.07 28.08
N GLN A 458 -16.11 5.85 28.60
CA GLN A 458 -15.06 5.47 29.53
C GLN A 458 -13.72 5.35 28.81
N ALA A 459 -12.69 5.94 29.42
CA ALA A 459 -11.33 5.76 28.98
C ALA A 459 -10.88 4.33 29.30
N THR A 460 -10.34 3.65 28.29
CA THR A 460 -9.86 2.28 28.43
C THR A 460 -8.45 2.13 27.88
N HIS A 461 -7.77 1.05 28.25
CA HIS A 461 -6.41 0.75 27.81
C HIS A 461 -6.32 -0.71 27.37
N ASP A 462 -5.89 -0.92 26.14
CA ASP A 462 -5.69 -2.23 25.55
C ASP A 462 -4.75 -2.15 24.33
N ASP A 463 -4.52 -3.27 23.65
CA ASP A 463 -3.89 -3.26 22.33
C ASP A 463 -4.69 -2.38 21.36
N ALA A 464 -4.00 -1.58 20.54
CA ALA A 464 -4.66 -0.64 19.64
C ALA A 464 -5.65 -1.35 18.70
N ARG A 465 -5.36 -2.53 18.18
CA ARG A 465 -6.30 -3.24 17.31
C ARG A 465 -7.55 -3.70 18.04
N VAL A 466 -7.43 -4.10 19.32
CA VAL A 466 -8.58 -4.41 20.19
C VAL A 466 -9.43 -3.16 20.39
N LEU A 467 -8.82 -2.00 20.65
CA LEU A 467 -9.52 -0.74 20.82
C LEU A 467 -10.24 -0.29 19.55
N LEU A 468 -9.61 -0.50 18.39
CA LEU A 468 -10.18 -0.18 17.08
C LEU A 468 -11.34 -1.09 16.68
N ALA A 469 -11.18 -2.41 16.83
CA ALA A 469 -12.28 -3.35 16.68
C ALA A 469 -13.43 -3.02 17.64
N ALA A 470 -13.11 -2.60 18.86
CA ALA A 470 -14.10 -2.22 19.86
C ALA A 470 -14.84 -0.94 19.50
N ALA A 471 -14.16 0.06 18.94
CA ALA A 471 -14.78 1.28 18.47
C ALA A 471 -15.71 1.03 17.28
N LEU A 472 -15.30 0.19 16.32
CA LEU A 472 -16.16 -0.25 15.22
C LEU A 472 -17.42 -0.96 15.73
N LEU A 473 -17.26 -1.92 16.65
CA LEU A 473 -18.37 -2.64 17.26
C LEU A 473 -19.30 -1.72 18.06
N ALA A 474 -18.73 -0.79 18.83
CA ALA A 474 -19.46 0.21 19.60
C ALA A 474 -20.27 1.13 18.69
N GLN A 475 -19.68 1.60 17.58
CA GLN A 475 -20.37 2.43 16.61
C GLN A 475 -21.55 1.70 15.96
N THR A 476 -21.39 0.44 15.59
CA THR A 476 -22.49 -0.36 15.02
C THR A 476 -23.65 -0.51 16.01
N LYS A 477 -23.36 -0.73 17.30
CA LYS A 477 -24.39 -0.87 18.34
C LYS A 477 -24.99 0.45 18.82
N SER A 478 -24.29 1.55 18.64
CA SER A 478 -24.65 2.86 19.20
C SER A 478 -24.27 3.99 18.24
N PRO A 479 -24.89 4.06 17.04
CA PRO A 479 -24.47 5.01 15.99
C PRO A 479 -24.57 6.48 16.41
N GLY A 480 -25.53 6.81 17.29
CA GLY A 480 -25.70 8.17 17.84
C GLY A 480 -24.58 8.64 18.78
N TRP A 481 -23.66 7.75 19.19
CA TRP A 481 -22.56 8.05 20.12
C TRP A 481 -21.18 8.13 19.45
N THR A 482 -21.13 8.23 18.11
CA THR A 482 -19.89 8.20 17.33
C THR A 482 -18.83 9.17 17.86
N SER A 483 -19.17 10.43 18.11
CA SER A 483 -18.22 11.44 18.61
C SER A 483 -17.64 11.10 19.99
N THR A 484 -18.44 10.47 20.86
CA THR A 484 -18.02 10.03 22.19
C THR A 484 -17.05 8.85 22.09
N ILE A 485 -17.37 7.88 21.24
CA ILE A 485 -16.53 6.70 20.98
C ILE A 485 -15.19 7.14 20.39
N GLU A 486 -15.19 8.06 19.42
CA GLU A 486 -13.98 8.60 18.79
C GLU A 486 -13.07 9.32 19.79
N ALA A 487 -13.64 10.18 20.64
CA ALA A 487 -12.89 10.89 21.66
C ALA A 487 -12.24 9.90 22.65
N ALA A 488 -12.99 8.89 23.10
CA ALA A 488 -12.48 7.87 24.01
C ALA A 488 -11.42 6.97 23.34
N LEU A 489 -11.60 6.61 22.07
CA LEU A 489 -10.64 5.82 21.30
C LEU A 489 -9.30 6.57 21.13
N ARG A 490 -9.35 7.82 20.68
CA ARG A 490 -8.15 8.65 20.51
C ARG A 490 -7.36 8.78 21.80
N LYS A 491 -8.06 8.98 22.90
CA LYS A 491 -7.49 9.02 24.25
C LYS A 491 -6.80 7.70 24.61
N ALA A 492 -7.40 6.56 24.26
CA ALA A 492 -6.88 5.23 24.53
C ALA A 492 -5.67 4.82 23.66
N VAL A 493 -5.75 5.06 22.34
CA VAL A 493 -4.71 4.63 21.36
C VAL A 493 -3.50 5.56 21.39
N LEU A 494 -3.73 6.87 21.45
CA LEU A 494 -2.65 7.87 21.38
C LEU A 494 -2.18 8.36 22.76
N GLY A 495 -2.85 7.94 23.84
CA GLY A 495 -2.57 8.40 25.20
C GLY A 495 -2.87 9.89 25.41
N LEU A 496 -3.88 10.43 24.73
CA LEU A 496 -4.20 11.87 24.69
C LEU A 496 -4.85 12.44 25.97
N ASP A 497 -4.76 11.74 27.10
CA ASP A 497 -5.15 12.28 28.41
C ASP A 497 -3.92 12.81 29.14
N SER A 498 -3.66 14.09 28.97
CA SER A 498 -3.19 15.00 30.01
C SER A 498 -2.65 16.28 29.37
N ASP A 499 -2.94 17.40 30.01
CA ASP A 499 -2.25 18.68 29.86
C ASP A 499 -0.71 18.61 29.99
N GLU A 500 -0.11 17.42 30.16
CA GLU A 500 1.33 17.19 30.30
C GLU A 500 2.10 17.12 28.95
N ARG A 501 1.43 17.06 27.78
CA ARG A 501 2.13 17.24 26.47
C ARG A 501 2.47 18.68 26.10
N ARG A 502 2.50 19.62 27.06
CA ARG A 502 3.07 20.96 26.85
C ARG A 502 4.60 20.97 26.66
N ALA A 503 5.28 19.85 26.83
CA ALA A 503 6.66 19.67 26.36
C ALA A 503 6.74 18.48 25.41
N PRO A 504 7.06 18.68 24.11
CA PRO A 504 7.38 17.55 23.24
C PRO A 504 8.63 16.87 23.79
N ASP A 505 8.52 15.60 24.19
CA ASP A 505 9.68 14.79 24.51
C ASP A 505 10.53 14.68 23.24
N ARG A 506 11.69 15.37 23.23
CA ARG A 506 12.59 15.50 22.07
C ARG A 506 13.08 14.14 21.55
N ASN A 507 12.85 13.06 22.29
CA ASN A 507 13.46 11.75 22.07
C ASN A 507 12.47 10.65 21.64
N TYR A 508 11.21 10.97 21.28
CA TYR A 508 10.25 9.93 20.86
C TYR A 508 10.68 9.19 19.57
N GLY A 509 11.44 9.87 18.70
CA GLY A 509 12.05 9.25 17.51
C GLY A 509 13.30 8.41 17.80
N GLU A 510 13.98 8.62 18.93
CA GLU A 510 15.20 7.87 19.29
C GLU A 510 14.90 6.66 20.18
N ARG A 511 13.88 6.73 21.06
CA ARG A 511 13.48 5.60 21.92
C ARG A 511 12.80 4.46 21.16
N ALA A 512 12.18 4.73 20.01
CA ALA A 512 11.64 3.67 19.14
C ALA A 512 12.73 2.86 18.40
N SER A 513 13.99 3.28 18.47
CA SER A 513 15.14 2.66 17.80
C SER A 513 16.18 2.10 18.78
N ALA A 514 16.25 2.59 20.02
CA ALA A 514 17.41 2.36 20.89
C ALA A 514 17.26 1.34 22.04
N ASP A 515 16.06 0.93 22.45
CA ASP A 515 15.88 0.09 23.66
C ASP A 515 15.34 -1.31 23.35
N LEU A 516 16.21 -2.20 22.86
CA LEU A 516 16.03 -3.65 23.03
C LEU A 516 17.29 -4.26 23.68
N PRO A 517 17.16 -5.06 24.76
CA PRO A 517 18.31 -5.69 25.40
C PRO A 517 19.00 -6.67 24.44
N ARG A 518 20.30 -6.47 24.18
CA ARG A 518 21.15 -7.35 23.37
C ARG A 518 21.56 -8.67 24.07
N SER A 519 20.68 -9.28 24.87
CA SER A 519 20.96 -10.55 25.53
C SER A 519 20.14 -11.68 24.89
N HIS A 520 20.83 -12.61 24.23
CA HIS A 520 20.28 -13.78 23.55
C HIS A 520 19.66 -14.80 24.52
N PRO A 521 18.36 -15.15 24.36
CA PRO A 521 17.85 -16.48 24.66
C PRO A 521 17.94 -17.35 23.39
N GLY A 522 17.99 -18.68 23.55
CA GLY A 522 17.89 -19.62 22.43
C GLY A 522 16.58 -19.46 21.67
N SER A 523 16.56 -19.81 20.38
CA SER A 523 15.42 -19.65 19.46
C SER A 523 14.09 -20.22 19.98
N ASP A 524 14.13 -21.25 20.83
CA ASP A 524 12.94 -21.91 21.37
C ASP A 524 12.25 -21.10 22.48
N ASP A 525 12.96 -20.15 23.10
CA ASP A 525 12.44 -19.29 24.18
C ASP A 525 11.87 -17.96 23.64
N VAL A 526 12.10 -17.65 22.36
CA VAL A 526 11.66 -16.38 21.73
C VAL A 526 10.18 -16.44 21.33
N LEU A 527 9.71 -17.54 20.76
CA LEU A 527 8.28 -17.74 20.46
C LEU A 527 7.47 -17.83 21.76
N GLY A 528 8.00 -18.54 22.76
CA GLY A 528 7.49 -18.54 24.12
C GLY A 528 7.43 -17.12 24.70
N GLY A 529 8.49 -16.33 24.52
CA GLY A 529 8.55 -14.92 24.91
C GLY A 529 7.53 -14.01 24.22
N LEU A 530 7.22 -14.23 22.92
CA LEU A 530 6.17 -13.50 22.20
C LEU A 530 4.76 -13.90 22.67
N ILE A 531 4.52 -15.20 22.85
CA ILE A 531 3.26 -15.74 23.39
C ILE A 531 3.06 -15.23 24.82
N TRP A 532 4.09 -15.29 25.67
CA TRP A 532 4.07 -14.72 27.01
C TRP A 532 3.95 -13.20 26.97
N ARG A 533 4.56 -12.49 26.02
CA ARG A 533 4.37 -11.04 25.85
C ARG A 533 2.92 -10.71 25.50
N GLU A 534 2.24 -11.53 24.70
CA GLU A 534 0.83 -11.34 24.36
C GLU A 534 -0.10 -11.72 25.53
N ILE A 535 0.18 -12.83 26.22
CA ILE A 535 -0.56 -13.28 27.41
C ILE A 535 -0.36 -12.32 28.60
N LEU A 536 0.87 -11.84 28.80
CA LEU A 536 1.29 -11.01 29.93
C LEU A 536 1.34 -9.53 29.59
N ARG A 537 0.94 -9.10 28.38
CA ARG A 537 0.91 -7.68 27.99
C ARG A 537 0.04 -6.92 28.97
N ARG A 538 0.68 -6.29 29.95
CA ARG A 538 0.02 -5.36 30.85
C ARG A 538 -0.32 -4.12 30.02
N PRO A 539 -1.52 -3.53 30.17
CA PRO A 539 -1.88 -2.31 29.46
C PRO A 539 -0.79 -1.25 29.67
N HIS A 540 -0.27 -0.69 28.58
CA HIS A 540 0.64 0.46 28.63
C HIS A 540 -0.09 1.59 29.36
N GLY A 541 0.27 1.86 30.62
CA GLY A 541 -0.34 2.95 31.39
C GLY A 541 -0.61 2.70 32.87
N ARG A 542 -0.51 1.48 33.42
CA ARG A 542 -0.55 1.30 34.88
C ARG A 542 0.74 1.84 35.53
N ARG A 543 0.84 3.17 35.70
CA ARG A 543 1.70 3.75 36.73
C ARG A 543 1.26 3.14 38.07
N ARG A 544 2.20 2.59 38.83
CA ARG A 544 1.99 2.35 40.26
C ARG A 544 1.50 3.68 40.85
N PRO A 545 0.47 3.70 41.72
CA PRO A 545 0.20 4.88 42.52
C PRO A 545 1.52 5.23 43.20
N SER A 546 2.04 6.44 42.97
CA SER A 546 3.10 6.94 43.83
C SER A 546 2.53 6.90 45.23
N ALA A 547 3.23 6.23 46.15
CA ALA A 547 2.90 6.28 47.56
C ALA A 547 2.80 7.77 47.92
N GLN A 548 1.58 8.24 48.16
CA GLN A 548 1.34 9.54 48.77
C GLN A 548 2.15 9.52 50.07
N ARG A 549 3.23 10.31 50.11
CA ARG A 549 3.85 10.69 51.37
C ARG A 549 2.75 11.32 52.22
N ALA A 550 2.32 10.59 53.24
CA ALA A 550 1.50 11.14 54.30
C ALA A 550 2.24 12.36 54.87
N SER A 551 1.78 13.56 54.55
CA SER A 551 2.16 14.74 55.32
C SER A 551 1.40 14.64 56.63
N ALA A 552 2.08 14.23 57.69
CA ALA A 552 1.61 14.41 59.05
C ALA A 552 1.39 15.92 59.26
N LYS A 553 0.13 16.35 59.32
CA LYS A 553 -0.24 17.63 59.91
C LYS A 553 -0.27 17.42 61.42
N THR A 554 0.76 17.90 62.09
CA THR A 554 0.68 18.28 63.51
C THR A 554 -0.23 19.49 63.63
N ALA A 555 -1.25 19.37 64.49
CA ALA A 555 -2.13 20.45 64.90
C ALA A 555 -1.45 21.36 65.95
N PRO A 556 -1.94 22.59 66.15
CA PRO A 556 -2.15 23.14 67.49
C PRO A 556 -3.54 22.75 68.03
#